data_AF-A0A965LE22-F1
#
_entry.id   AF-A0A965LE22-F1
#
_cell.length_a   1.000
_cell.length_b   1.000
_cell.length_c   1.000
_cell.angle_alpha   90.00
_cell.angle_beta   90.00
_cell.angle_gamma   90.00
#
_symmetry.space_group_name_H-M   'P 1'
#
loop_
_entity.id
_entity.type
_entity.pdbx_description
1 polymer ?
#
loop_
_entity_poly.entity_id
_entity_poly.type
_entity_poly.pdbx_seq_one_letter_code
_entity_poly.pdbx_strand_id
1 'polypeptide(L)'
;MLEQSCGGPPSPATEAEYRRRSSLFHLAAAKGVPLDINTGIHDGHTGSVPVSHSLRAFNVLASSDKQISTEDIDFMVREQKIPGALAAETQVDPEREKATLFRRSSGNARVTVFEGGHESESSSAVLWLARQRKGQPADFSLGKKPVQTGSATEVSK
;
A
#
# COMPACT_ATOMS: atom_id res chain seq x y z
N MET A 1 -3.28 -10.99 -19.79
CA MET A 1 -3.47 -9.51 -19.68
C MET A 1 -2.13 -8.77 -19.75
N LEU A 2 -1.19 -8.99 -18.82
CA LEU A 2 0.11 -8.28 -18.81
C LEU A 2 0.93 -8.47 -20.08
N GLU A 3 1.14 -9.71 -20.53
CA GLU A 3 1.93 -9.98 -21.74
C GLU A 3 1.31 -9.32 -22.98
N GLN A 4 -0.02 -9.37 -23.12
CA GLN A 4 -0.74 -8.70 -24.21
C GLN A 4 -0.59 -7.18 -24.15
N SER A 5 -0.56 -6.59 -22.95
CA SER A 5 -0.31 -5.16 -22.77
C SER A 5 1.15 -4.76 -23.02
N CYS A 6 2.10 -5.68 -22.85
CA CYS A 6 3.53 -5.43 -22.96
C CYS A 6 4.18 -5.96 -24.25
N GLY A 7 3.41 -6.60 -25.13
CA GLY A 7 3.90 -7.18 -26.38
C GLY A 7 4.61 -8.53 -26.24
N GLY A 8 4.44 -9.23 -25.13
CA GLY A 8 5.04 -10.54 -24.84
C GLY A 8 5.42 -10.72 -23.36
N PRO A 9 5.94 -11.90 -22.99
CA PRO A 9 6.44 -12.15 -21.63
C PRO A 9 7.66 -11.28 -21.29
N PRO A 10 8.01 -11.12 -20.00
CA PRO A 10 9.22 -10.40 -19.59
C PRO A 10 10.47 -10.96 -20.26
N SER A 11 11.14 -10.11 -21.03
CA SER A 11 12.36 -10.44 -21.77
C SER A 11 13.10 -9.14 -22.10
N PRO A 12 14.37 -9.18 -22.54
CA PRO A 12 15.06 -7.98 -23.02
C PRO A 12 14.30 -7.24 -24.14
N ALA A 13 13.52 -7.95 -24.97
CA ALA A 13 12.74 -7.35 -26.05
C ALA A 13 11.51 -6.56 -25.56
N THR A 14 10.94 -6.95 -24.41
CA THR A 14 9.72 -6.34 -23.84
C THR A 14 10.00 -5.46 -22.62
N GLU A 15 11.23 -5.48 -22.09
CA GLU A 15 11.65 -4.79 -20.87
C GLU A 15 11.28 -3.31 -20.87
N ALA A 16 11.52 -2.61 -21.99
CA ALA A 16 11.21 -1.18 -22.11
C ALA A 16 9.71 -0.90 -21.87
N GLU A 17 8.83 -1.77 -22.33
CA GLU A 17 7.38 -1.59 -22.17
C GLU A 17 6.92 -1.94 -20.75
N TYR A 18 7.47 -3.01 -20.14
CA TYR A 18 7.25 -3.30 -18.73
C TYR A 18 7.73 -2.15 -17.83
N ARG A 19 8.92 -1.59 -18.11
CA ARG A 19 9.46 -0.43 -17.39
C ARG A 19 8.59 0.80 -17.58
N ARG A 20 8.14 1.08 -18.80
CA ARG A 20 7.26 2.21 -19.10
C ARG A 20 5.94 2.14 -18.34
N ARG A 21 5.38 0.94 -18.16
CA ARG A 21 4.07 0.73 -17.51
C ARG A 21 4.14 0.55 -16.00
N SER A 22 5.29 0.20 -15.45
CA SER A 22 5.46 0.04 -14.02
C SER A 22 5.43 1.38 -13.31
N SER A 23 4.52 1.54 -12.36
CA SER A 23 4.40 2.75 -11.53
C SER A 23 5.70 3.07 -10.77
N LEU A 24 6.49 2.05 -10.45
CA LEU A 24 7.76 2.17 -9.72
C LEU A 24 8.70 3.23 -10.33
N PHE A 25 8.74 3.33 -11.66
CA PHE A 25 9.65 4.24 -12.36
C PHE A 25 9.10 5.67 -12.53
N HIS A 26 7.86 5.91 -12.11
CA HIS A 26 7.19 7.23 -12.21
C HIS A 26 6.88 7.83 -10.84
N LEU A 27 6.79 7.01 -9.79
CA LEU A 27 6.35 7.42 -8.45
C LEU A 27 7.20 8.53 -7.82
N ALA A 28 8.46 8.70 -8.21
CA ALA A 28 9.30 9.79 -7.70
C ALA A 28 8.68 11.18 -7.94
N ALA A 29 7.90 11.36 -9.01
CA ALA A 29 7.20 12.60 -9.30
C ALA A 29 6.04 12.89 -8.32
N ALA A 30 5.59 11.89 -7.56
CA ALA A 30 4.45 11.98 -6.66
C ALA A 30 4.82 12.33 -5.20
N LYS A 31 6.09 12.66 -4.90
CA LYS A 31 6.53 13.03 -3.54
C LYS A 31 5.76 14.20 -2.90
N GLY A 32 5.20 15.09 -3.72
CA GLY A 32 4.37 16.22 -3.28
C GLY A 32 2.88 15.87 -3.07
N VAL A 33 2.47 14.64 -3.33
CA VAL A 33 1.08 14.19 -3.24
C VAL A 33 0.91 13.32 -1.99
N PRO A 34 -0.12 13.54 -1.15
CA PRO A 34 -0.50 12.58 -0.12
C PRO A 34 -0.80 11.20 -0.71
N LEU A 35 -0.08 10.18 -0.28
CA LEU A 35 -0.20 8.80 -0.75
C LEU A 35 -0.30 7.83 0.42
N ASP A 36 -1.30 6.96 0.39
CA ASP A 36 -1.46 5.85 1.33
C ASP A 36 -1.47 4.51 0.58
N ILE A 37 -0.34 3.80 0.66
CA ILE A 37 -0.09 2.54 -0.04
C ILE A 37 -0.49 1.40 0.88
N ASN A 38 -1.27 0.46 0.38
CA ASN A 38 -1.84 -0.62 1.18
C ASN A 38 -1.62 -1.96 0.49
N THR A 39 -1.29 -3.00 1.26
CA THR A 39 -1.07 -4.35 0.73
C THR A 39 -1.38 -5.41 1.78
N GLY A 40 -1.97 -6.52 1.35
CA GLY A 40 -2.11 -7.71 2.19
C GLY A 40 -0.78 -8.46 2.27
N ILE A 41 -0.46 -9.01 3.44
CA ILE A 41 0.75 -9.81 3.65
C ILE A 41 0.72 -11.16 2.89
N HIS A 42 -0.46 -11.67 2.57
CA HIS A 42 -0.66 -12.93 1.83
C HIS A 42 -0.82 -12.75 0.31
N ASP A 43 -0.88 -11.51 -0.19
CA ASP A 43 -0.95 -11.28 -1.64
C ASP A 43 0.34 -11.75 -2.33
N GLY A 44 0.21 -12.21 -3.56
CA GLY A 44 1.24 -12.93 -4.30
C GLY A 44 1.41 -14.40 -3.91
N HIS A 45 0.79 -14.86 -2.81
CA HIS A 45 0.65 -16.29 -2.48
C HIS A 45 -0.78 -16.79 -2.70
N THR A 46 -1.74 -16.04 -2.16
CA THR A 46 -3.17 -16.28 -2.38
C THR A 46 -3.74 -15.38 -3.48
N GLY A 47 -2.97 -14.39 -3.91
CA GLY A 47 -3.31 -13.41 -4.94
C GLY A 47 -2.20 -13.24 -5.97
N SER A 48 -2.33 -12.20 -6.79
CA SER A 48 -1.48 -12.02 -7.98
C SER A 48 -0.32 -11.04 -7.79
N VAL A 49 -0.27 -10.30 -6.66
CA VAL A 49 0.67 -9.19 -6.48
C VAL A 49 1.45 -9.37 -5.18
N PRO A 50 2.75 -9.73 -5.24
CA PRO A 50 3.57 -9.85 -4.04
C PRO A 50 3.68 -8.52 -3.27
N VAL A 51 3.67 -8.61 -1.94
CA VAL A 51 3.82 -7.48 -1.00
C VAL A 51 4.99 -6.54 -1.35
N SER A 52 6.07 -7.09 -1.94
CA SER A 52 7.24 -6.34 -2.37
C SER A 52 6.94 -5.19 -3.35
N HIS A 53 5.90 -5.29 -4.17
CA HIS A 53 5.54 -4.23 -5.12
C HIS A 53 5.19 -2.92 -4.38
N SER A 54 4.33 -3.04 -3.36
CA SER A 54 3.90 -1.91 -2.54
C SER A 54 5.03 -1.36 -1.67
N LEU A 55 5.87 -2.24 -1.11
CA LEU A 55 7.00 -1.82 -0.26
C LEU A 55 8.10 -1.10 -1.07
N ARG A 56 8.40 -1.60 -2.29
CA ARG A 56 9.34 -0.93 -3.21
C ARG A 56 8.78 0.41 -3.70
N ALA A 57 7.47 0.48 -3.98
CA ALA A 57 6.79 1.74 -4.31
C ALA A 57 6.92 2.77 -3.17
N PHE A 58 6.73 2.36 -1.92
CA PHE A 58 6.98 3.22 -0.75
C PHE A 58 8.44 3.68 -0.67
N ASN A 59 9.41 2.79 -0.86
CA ASN A 59 10.83 3.15 -0.79
C ASN A 59 11.24 4.23 -1.81
N VAL A 60 10.61 4.29 -2.99
CA VAL A 60 10.84 5.36 -3.99
C VAL A 60 10.42 6.75 -3.45
N LEU A 61 9.40 6.78 -2.60
CA LEU A 61 8.84 8.00 -2.01
C LEU A 61 9.54 8.38 -0.70
N ALA A 62 10.02 7.39 0.06
CA ALA A 62 10.61 7.57 1.37
C ALA A 62 12.00 8.21 1.34
N SER A 63 12.33 8.91 2.42
CA SER A 63 13.72 9.26 2.78
C SER A 63 14.54 7.98 3.03
N SER A 64 15.85 8.05 2.80
CA SER A 64 16.74 6.88 2.87
C SER A 64 16.72 6.19 4.24
N ASP A 65 16.58 6.96 5.32
CA ASP A 65 16.50 6.45 6.71
C ASP A 65 15.16 5.75 7.03
N LYS A 66 14.15 5.90 6.18
CA LYS A 66 12.82 5.30 6.33
C LYS A 66 12.55 4.18 5.34
N GLN A 67 13.46 3.91 4.40
CA GLN A 67 13.31 2.80 3.48
C GLN A 67 13.30 1.47 4.23
N ILE A 68 12.53 0.53 3.69
CA ILE A 68 12.48 -0.86 4.16
C ILE A 68 13.59 -1.61 3.43
N SER A 69 14.42 -2.35 4.15
CA SER A 69 15.54 -3.06 3.56
C SER A 69 15.07 -4.11 2.55
N THR A 70 15.91 -4.45 1.58
CA THR A 70 15.61 -5.54 0.64
C THR A 70 15.42 -6.85 1.39
N GLU A 71 16.23 -7.08 2.41
CA GLU A 71 16.22 -8.27 3.26
C GLU A 71 14.88 -8.42 4.00
N ASP A 72 14.35 -7.34 4.55
CA ASP A 72 13.04 -7.33 5.22
C ASP A 72 11.89 -7.53 4.22
N ILE A 73 11.97 -6.92 3.03
CA ILE A 73 10.98 -7.10 1.96
C ILE A 73 10.96 -8.57 1.52
N ASP A 74 12.13 -9.16 1.27
CA ASP A 74 12.24 -10.55 0.82
C ASP A 74 11.81 -11.53 1.92
N PHE A 75 12.06 -11.21 3.19
CA PHE A 75 11.50 -11.95 4.32
C PHE A 75 9.97 -11.91 4.31
N MET A 76 9.35 -10.72 4.18
CA MET A 76 7.89 -10.59 4.12
C MET A 76 7.29 -11.37 2.95
N VAL A 77 7.93 -11.31 1.77
CA VAL A 77 7.52 -12.09 0.61
C VAL A 77 7.59 -13.58 0.90
N ARG A 78 8.68 -14.09 1.47
CA ARG A 78 8.84 -15.53 1.67
C ARG A 78 7.99 -16.08 2.80
N GLU A 79 7.93 -15.38 3.93
CA GLU A 79 7.38 -15.88 5.18
C GLU A 79 5.93 -15.44 5.43
N GLN A 80 5.42 -14.48 4.65
CA GLN A 80 4.11 -13.85 4.87
C GLN A 80 3.97 -13.32 6.30
N LYS A 81 5.06 -12.76 6.85
CA LYS A 81 5.15 -12.27 8.23
C LYS A 81 5.98 -11.01 8.30
N ILE A 82 5.71 -10.17 9.28
CA ILE A 82 6.53 -9.00 9.59
C ILE A 82 7.84 -9.45 10.27
N PRO A 83 9.01 -9.00 9.79
CA PRO A 83 10.29 -9.27 10.44
C PRO A 83 10.29 -8.76 11.88
N GLY A 84 10.96 -9.48 12.78
CA GLY A 84 11.01 -9.11 14.21
C GLY A 84 11.53 -7.68 14.43
N ALA A 85 12.47 -7.22 13.61
CA ALA A 85 13.02 -5.86 13.66
C ALA A 85 11.96 -4.76 13.39
N LEU A 86 10.90 -5.09 12.65
CA LEU A 86 9.85 -4.15 12.25
C LEU A 86 8.57 -4.31 13.09
N ALA A 87 8.50 -5.30 13.98
CA ALA A 87 7.29 -5.64 14.73
C ALA A 87 6.78 -4.48 15.61
N ALA A 88 7.68 -3.63 16.10
CA ALA A 88 7.34 -2.46 16.91
C ALA A 88 6.62 -1.35 16.13
N GLU A 89 6.55 -1.43 14.81
CA GLU A 89 5.87 -0.46 13.93
C GLU A 89 4.43 -0.86 13.61
N THR A 90 3.91 -1.88 14.29
CA THR A 90 2.48 -2.21 14.28
C THR A 90 1.67 -1.03 14.84
N GLN A 91 0.58 -0.67 14.17
CA GLN A 91 -0.33 0.39 14.65
C GLN A 91 -1.77 -0.10 14.61
N VAL A 92 -2.47 -0.05 15.75
CA VAL A 92 -3.90 -0.38 15.80
C VAL A 92 -4.71 0.76 15.17
N ASP A 93 -5.31 0.50 14.02
CA ASP A 93 -6.12 1.47 13.29
C ASP A 93 -7.63 1.20 13.54
N PRO A 94 -8.34 2.08 14.28
CA PRO A 94 -9.73 1.86 14.63
C PRO A 94 -10.69 2.02 13.44
N GLU A 95 -10.23 2.53 12.30
CA GLU A 95 -11.02 2.70 11.07
C GLU A 95 -10.89 1.54 10.09
N ARG A 96 -10.08 0.53 10.44
CA ARG A 96 -9.85 -0.66 9.62
C ARG A 96 -10.54 -1.88 10.19
N GLU A 97 -10.96 -2.75 9.27
CA GLU A 97 -11.47 -4.08 9.58
C GLU A 97 -10.32 -5.08 9.69
N LYS A 98 -9.29 -4.95 8.84
CA LYS A 98 -8.12 -5.83 8.87
C LYS A 98 -7.05 -5.30 9.81
N ALA A 99 -6.43 -6.21 10.55
CA ALA A 99 -5.33 -5.88 11.43
C ALA A 99 -4.17 -5.29 10.62
N THR A 100 -3.70 -4.11 11.04
CA THR A 100 -2.47 -3.53 10.52
C THR A 100 -1.30 -4.21 11.21
N LEU A 101 -0.45 -4.90 10.44
CA LEU A 101 0.71 -5.63 10.94
C LEU A 101 1.98 -4.77 10.94
N PHE A 102 2.08 -3.85 9.99
CA PHE A 102 3.19 -2.91 9.88
C PHE A 102 2.70 -1.62 9.23
N ARG A 103 3.10 -0.47 9.78
CA ARG A 103 2.78 0.83 9.22
C ARG A 103 3.90 1.83 9.42
N ARG A 104 4.34 2.44 8.32
CA ARG A 104 5.39 3.45 8.32
C ARG A 104 5.01 4.62 7.42
N SER A 105 5.43 5.82 7.81
CA SER A 105 5.34 7.02 6.99
C SER A 105 6.71 7.65 6.75
N SER A 106 6.84 8.35 5.62
CA SER A 106 7.98 9.20 5.28
C SER A 106 7.51 10.27 4.29
N GLY A 107 7.73 11.54 4.63
CA GLY A 107 7.18 12.66 3.86
C GLY A 107 5.66 12.56 3.74
N ASN A 108 5.15 12.63 2.51
CA ASN A 108 3.72 12.53 2.19
C ASN A 108 3.25 11.10 1.87
N ALA A 109 4.10 10.09 2.08
CA ALA A 109 3.75 8.70 1.82
C ALA A 109 3.62 7.91 3.13
N ARG A 110 2.62 7.02 3.16
CA ARG A 110 2.47 5.97 4.16
C ARG A 110 2.33 4.63 3.46
N VAL A 111 2.87 3.58 4.07
CA VAL A 111 2.60 2.20 3.68
C VAL A 111 1.99 1.43 4.85
N THR A 112 0.98 0.62 4.56
CA THR A 112 0.34 -0.29 5.51
C THR A 112 0.38 -1.71 4.93
N VAL A 113 0.94 -2.63 5.71
CA VAL A 113 0.80 -4.07 5.48
C VAL A 113 -0.27 -4.59 6.44
N PHE A 114 -1.32 -5.19 5.90
CA PHE A 114 -2.44 -5.71 6.68
C PHE A 114 -2.54 -7.24 6.61
N GLU A 115 -3.22 -7.82 7.60
CA GLU A 115 -3.57 -9.24 7.64
C GLU A 115 -4.63 -9.53 6.57
N GLY A 116 -4.21 -10.08 5.43
CA GLY A 116 -5.08 -10.33 4.29
C GLY A 116 -4.32 -10.61 2.98
N GLY A 117 -5.08 -10.87 1.92
CA GLY A 117 -4.58 -11.16 0.57
C GLY A 117 -4.86 -10.02 -0.42
N HIS A 118 -5.36 -10.37 -1.60
CA HIS A 118 -5.71 -9.43 -2.67
C HIS A 118 -7.07 -8.76 -2.42
N GLU A 119 -7.11 -7.85 -1.45
CA GLU A 119 -8.35 -7.28 -0.90
C GLU A 119 -8.28 -5.76 -0.80
N SER A 120 -9.45 -5.10 -0.69
CA SER A 120 -9.57 -3.64 -0.57
C SER A 120 -10.47 -3.26 0.61
N GLU A 121 -10.04 -2.30 1.42
CA GLU A 121 -10.81 -1.73 2.53
C GLU A 121 -11.23 -0.28 2.21
N SER A 122 -12.18 -0.13 1.30
CA SER A 122 -12.59 1.17 0.74
C SER A 122 -13.00 2.19 1.80
N SER A 123 -13.68 1.77 2.88
CA SER A 123 -14.09 2.66 3.97
C SER A 123 -12.92 3.38 4.62
N SER A 124 -11.86 2.63 4.99
CA SER A 124 -10.65 3.21 5.57
C SER A 124 -9.92 4.16 4.61
N ALA A 125 -9.89 3.82 3.32
CA ALA A 125 -9.28 4.65 2.30
C ALA A 125 -10.01 5.99 2.12
N VAL A 126 -11.35 5.97 2.12
CA VAL A 126 -12.18 7.18 2.01
C VAL A 126 -12.04 8.06 3.25
N LEU A 127 -12.00 7.47 4.46
CA LEU A 127 -11.80 8.21 5.71
C LEU A 127 -10.44 8.90 5.76
N TRP A 128 -9.38 8.23 5.30
CA TRP A 128 -8.06 8.84 5.16
C TRP A 128 -8.09 9.98 4.11
N LEU A 129 -8.69 9.74 2.94
CA LEU A 129 -8.75 10.72 1.86
C LEU A 129 -9.49 12.00 2.29
N ALA A 130 -10.58 11.87 3.07
CA ALA A 130 -11.38 12.98 3.57
C ALA A 130 -10.59 13.97 4.45
N ARG A 131 -9.46 13.54 5.03
CA ARG A 131 -8.58 14.41 5.83
C ARG A 131 -7.58 15.19 4.99
N GLN A 132 -7.30 14.75 3.77
CA GLN A 132 -6.27 15.38 2.95
C GLN A 132 -6.73 16.73 2.41
N ARG A 133 -5.79 17.66 2.24
CA ARG A 133 -6.04 18.98 1.66
C ARG A 133 -5.00 19.26 0.59
N LYS A 134 -5.43 19.82 -0.54
CA LYS A 134 -4.53 20.16 -1.65
C LYS A 134 -3.47 21.15 -1.18
N GLY A 135 -2.20 20.85 -1.46
CA GLY A 135 -1.06 21.69 -1.09
C GLY A 135 -0.67 21.63 0.39
N GLN A 136 -1.30 20.76 1.19
CA GLN A 136 -0.93 20.52 2.58
C GLN A 136 -0.18 19.19 2.72
N PRO A 137 0.68 19.05 3.74
CA PRO A 137 1.24 17.76 4.11
C PRO A 137 0.15 16.72 4.37
N ALA A 138 0.48 15.45 4.14
CA ALA A 138 -0.45 14.36 4.38
C ALA A 138 -0.84 14.28 5.87
N ASP A 139 -2.14 14.16 6.14
CA ASP A 139 -2.66 13.85 7.47
C ASP A 139 -2.67 12.33 7.67
N PHE A 140 -1.78 11.83 8.53
CA PHE A 140 -1.67 10.42 8.88
C PHE A 140 -2.24 10.10 10.27
N SER A 141 -2.95 11.04 10.90
CA SER A 141 -3.65 10.76 12.15
C SER A 141 -4.56 9.54 12.01
N LEU A 142 -4.62 8.73 13.06
CA LEU A 142 -5.60 7.65 13.15
C LEU A 142 -6.94 8.27 13.53
N GLY A 143 -8.02 7.74 12.97
CA GLY A 143 -9.36 8.21 13.31
C GLY A 143 -9.88 7.70 14.62
N LYS A 144 -11.20 7.85 14.74
CA LYS A 144 -12.00 7.17 15.76
C LYS A 144 -12.81 6.10 15.06
N LYS A 145 -13.11 5.02 15.77
CA LYS A 145 -13.96 3.96 15.26
C LYS A 145 -15.27 4.58 14.76
N PRO A 146 -15.68 4.36 13.49
CA PRO A 146 -16.93 4.89 12.98
C PRO A 146 -18.07 4.46 13.91
N VAL A 147 -18.82 5.42 14.44
CA VAL A 147 -20.08 5.10 15.11
C VAL A 147 -20.99 4.54 14.01
N GLN A 148 -21.52 3.33 14.20
CA GLN A 148 -22.55 2.80 13.31
C GLN A 148 -23.76 3.74 13.35
N THR A 149 -23.81 4.71 12.44
CA THR A 149 -25.05 5.40 12.11
C THR A 149 -25.85 4.44 11.25
N GLY A 150 -27.07 4.12 11.70
CA GLY A 150 -27.90 3.01 11.24
C GLY A 150 -28.05 2.88 9.72
N SER A 151 -28.40 1.64 9.34
CA SER A 151 -28.70 1.17 7.99
C SER A 151 -29.10 2.27 7.02
N ALA A 152 -28.25 2.54 6.02
CA ALA A 152 -28.67 3.22 4.82
C ALA A 152 -29.81 2.39 4.21
N THR A 153 -31.03 2.92 4.25
CA THR A 153 -32.16 2.33 3.54
C THR A 153 -31.85 2.45 2.05
N GLU A 154 -31.71 1.33 1.36
CA GLU A 154 -31.67 1.31 -0.11
C GLU A 154 -32.91 2.06 -0.63
N VAL A 155 -32.68 3.10 -1.41
CA VAL A 155 -33.74 3.72 -2.20
C VAL A 155 -33.78 2.96 -3.52
N SER A 156 -34.65 1.96 -3.60
CA SER A 156 -34.99 1.31 -4.87
C SER A 156 -35.48 2.34 -5.88
N LYS A 157 -34.96 2.27 -7.10
CA LYS A 157 -35.62 2.73 -8.31
C LYS A 157 -35.82 1.55 -9.24
#